data_AF-A0A1Z4JSX8-F1
#
_entry.id   AF-A0A1Z4JSX8-F1
#
_cell.length_a   1.000
_cell.length_b   1.000
_cell.length_c   1.000
_cell.angle_alpha   90.00
_cell.angle_beta   90.00
_cell.angle_gamma   90.00
#
_symmetry.space_group_name_H-M   'P 1'
#
loop_
_entity.id
_entity.type
_entity.pdbx_description
1 polymer ?
#
loop_
_entity_poly.entity_id
_entity_poly.type
_entity_poly.pdbx_seq_one_letter_code
_entity_poly.pdbx_strand_id
1 'polypeptide(L)' 'MCICVNCQFVDRCIAYYQVETSHQKPHQNLSPDFQPRQPQIRVHRQPAQMEFDIVNCGSFQAQENLSNV' A
#
# COMPACT_ATOMS: atom_id res chain seq x y z
N MET A 1 -1.98 11.02 3.63
CA MET A 1 -2.56 10.04 4.55
C MET A 1 -2.92 8.84 3.70
N CYS A 2 -2.03 7.87 3.59
CA CYS A 2 -2.31 6.63 2.87
C CYS A 2 -2.88 5.66 3.90
N ILE A 3 -4.11 5.19 3.69
CA ILE A 3 -4.78 4.21 4.56
C ILE A 3 -4.19 2.82 4.25
N CYS A 4 -2.90 2.65 4.56
CA CYS A 4 -2.13 1.43 4.31
C CYS A 4 -2.27 0.49 5.51
N VAL A 5 -3.42 -0.16 5.63
CA VAL A 5 -3.64 -1.10 6.73
C VAL A 5 -3.02 -2.44 6.31
N ASN A 6 -1.99 -2.90 7.05
CA ASN A 6 -1.60 -4.31 7.18
C ASN A 6 -0.51 -4.92 6.27
N CYS A 7 0.47 -4.17 5.75
CA CYS A 7 1.65 -4.81 5.13
C CYS A 7 2.95 -4.48 5.89
N GLN A 8 3.59 -5.48 6.49
CA GLN A 8 4.92 -5.35 7.12
C GLN A 8 5.98 -4.78 6.15
N PHE A 9 5.77 -4.96 4.85
CA PHE A 9 6.69 -4.57 3.78
C PHE A 9 6.21 -3.34 3.01
N VAL A 10 5.44 -2.45 3.64
CA VAL A 10 4.83 -1.28 2.97
C VAL A 10 5.86 -0.44 2.19
N ASP A 11 7.05 -0.26 2.75
CA ASP A 11 8.18 0.46 2.16
C ASP A 11 8.94 -0.37 1.11
N ARG A 12 8.84 -1.69 1.11
CA ARG A 12 9.52 -2.56 0.14
C ARG A 12 8.62 -3.06 -0.97
N CYS A 13 7.31 -2.83 -0.87
CA CYS A 13 6.32 -3.38 -1.77
C CYS A 13 6.17 -2.59 -3.06
N ILE A 14 6.29 -3.28 -4.19
CA ILE A 14 6.20 -2.67 -5.53
C ILE A 14 4.81 -2.06 -5.79
N ALA A 15 3.72 -2.66 -5.29
CA ALA A 15 2.39 -2.09 -5.47
C ALA A 15 2.21 -0.78 -4.68
N TYR A 16 2.75 -0.68 -3.47
CA TYR A 16 2.70 0.55 -2.69
C TYR A 16 3.51 1.66 -3.38
N TYR A 17 4.69 1.34 -3.91
CA TYR A 17 5.48 2.28 -4.72
C TYR A 17 4.67 2.86 -5.88
N GLN A 18 3.93 2.04 -6.63
CA GLN A 18 3.10 2.50 -7.75
C GLN A 18 1.94 3.41 -7.31
N VAL A 19 1.32 3.12 -6.15
CA VAL A 19 0.29 3.98 -5.56
C VAL A 19 0.87 5.32 -5.12
N GLU A 20 2.07 5.34 -4.53
CA GLU A 20 2.79 6.57 -4.19
C GLU A 20 3.04 7.44 -5.42
N THR A 21 3.46 6.84 -6.55
CA THR A 21 3.61 7.56 -7.83
C THR A 21 2.30 8.20 -8.25
N SER A 22 1.19 7.45 -8.17
CA SER A 22 -0.14 7.93 -8.57
C SER A 22 -0.64 9.08 -7.69
N HIS A 23 -0.25 9.09 -6.40
CA HIS A 23 -0.57 10.15 -5.46
C HIS A 23 0.45 11.31 -5.47
N GLN A 24 1.44 11.28 -6.36
CA GLN A 24 2.55 12.25 -6.41
C GLN A 24 3.21 12.43 -5.04
N LYS A 25 3.29 11.36 -4.26
CA LYS A 25 3.93 11.36 -2.95
C LYS A 25 5.42 11.04 -3.11
N PRO A 26 6.28 11.61 -2.24
CA PRO A 26 7.64 11.12 -2.12
C PRO A 26 7.64 9.62 -1.84
N HIS A 27 8.44 8.88 -2.60
CA HIS A 27 8.63 7.47 -2.36
C HIS A 27 9.36 7.24 -1.04
N GLN A 28 8.85 6.33 -0.21
CA GLN A 28 9.54 5.96 1.04
C GLN A 28 10.79 5.13 0.78
N ASN A 29 10.78 4.35 -0.30
CA ASN A 29 11.91 3.57 -0.78
C ASN A 29 11.97 3.67 -2.31
N LEU A 30 13.14 3.96 -2.85
CA LEU A 30 13.34 4.11 -4.29
C LEU A 30 13.59 2.78 -5.02
N SER A 31 13.84 1.71 -4.26
CA SER A 31 14.11 0.37 -4.79
C SER A 31 13.29 -0.68 -4.04
N PRO A 32 11.96 -0.71 -4.21
CA PRO A 32 11.12 -1.78 -3.66
C PRO A 32 11.48 -3.12 -4.31
N ASP A 33 11.64 -4.16 -3.49
CA ASP A 33 12.05 -5.50 -3.90
C ASP A 33 11.04 -6.60 -3.50
N PHE A 34 9.92 -6.21 -2.91
CA PHE A 34 8.87 -7.12 -2.48
C PHE A 34 7.71 -7.15 -3.49
N GLN A 35 7.44 -8.34 -4.03
CA GLN A 35 6.28 -8.60 -4.87
C GLN A 35 5.07 -9.00 -3.99
N PRO A 36 3.98 -8.21 -3.95
CA PRO A 36 2.79 -8.57 -3.20
C PRO A 36 2.04 -9.74 -3.83
N ARG A 37 1.43 -10.59 -3.01
CA ARG A 37 0.57 -11.69 -3.49
C ARG A 37 -0.84 -11.20 -3.70
N GLN A 38 -1.37 -11.32 -4.92
CA GLN A 38 -2.76 -11.02 -5.26
C GLN A 38 -3.26 -9.66 -4.69
N PRO A 39 -2.58 -8.53 -4.99
CA PRO A 39 -3.06 -7.23 -4.54
C PRO A 39 -4.40 -6.90 -5.20
N GLN A 40 -5.36 -6.43 -4.41
CA GLN A 40 -6.62 -5.87 -4.90
C GLN A 40 -6.54 -4.35 -4.77
N ILE A 41 -6.61 -3.67 -5.91
CA ILE A 41 -6.56 -2.21 -5.98
C ILE A 41 -7.97 -1.70 -6.28
N ARG A 42 -8.46 -0.80 -5.44
CA ARG A 42 -9.67 -0.04 -5.69
C ARG A 42 -9.30 1.26 -6.38
N VAL A 43 -10.05 1.61 -7.41
CA VAL A 43 -9.89 2.87 -8.15
C VAL A 43 -11.10 3.75 -7.87
N HIS A 44 -10.85 4.92 -7.30
CA HIS A 44 -11.86 5.95 -7.12
C HIS A 44 -11.67 7.01 -8.21
N ARG A 45 -12.67 7.14 -9.09
CA ARG A 45 -12.65 8.16 -10.15
C ARG A 45 -13.53 9.33 -9.75
N GLN A 46 -12.92 10.50 -9.66
CA GLN A 46 -13.60 11.78 -9.54
C GLN A 46 -13.39 12.57 -10.83
N PRO A 47 -14.23 13.58 -11.15
CA PRO A 47 -14.12 14.34 -12.40
C PRO A 47 -12.74 14.95 -12.66
N ALA A 48 -11.97 15.25 -11.61
CA ALA A 48 -10.65 15.89 -11.70
C ALA A 48 -9.49 15.00 -11.24
N GLN A 49 -9.73 13.80 -10.71
CA GLN A 49 -8.68 12.97 -10.11
C GLN A 49 -9.03 11.47 -10.14
N MET A 50 -8.00 10.64 -10.28
CA MET A 50 -8.07 9.21 -9.99
C MET A 50 -7.24 8.91 -8.74
N GLU A 51 -7.85 8.20 -7.80
CA GLU A 51 -7.24 7.75 -6.56
C GLU A 51 -7.16 6.22 -6.55
N PHE A 52 -6.03 5.69 -6.09
CA PHE A 52 -5.72 4.27 -6.12
C PHE A 52 -5.41 3.78 -4.72
N ASP A 53 -6.17 2.82 -4.23
CA ASP A 53 -6.01 2.27 -2.89
C ASP A 53 -5.81 0.75 -2.94
N ILE A 54 -4.78 0.25 -2.24
CA ILE A 54 -4.63 -1.19 -2.02
C ILE A 54 -5.56 -1.57 -0.87
N VAL A 55 -6.67 -2.23 -1.18
CA VAL A 55 -7.71 -2.58 -0.21
C VAL A 55 -7.58 -4.01 0.31
N ASN A 56 -6.87 -4.87 -0.42
CA ASN A 56 -6.56 -6.23 0.02
C ASN A 56 -5.24 -6.72 -0.61
N CYS A 57 -4.59 -7.67 0.04
CA CYS A 57 -3.41 -8.35 -0.47
C CYS A 57 -3.21 -9.65 0.30
N GLY A 58 -2.91 -10.76 -0.39
CA GLY A 58 -2.54 -12.03 0.24
C GLY A 58 -1.20 -11.99 0.99
N SER A 59 -0.49 -10.85 0.95
CA SER A 59 0.67 -10.57 1.79
C SER A 59 0.34 -9.70 3.00
N PHE A 60 -0.92 -9.36 3.24
CA PHE A 60 -1.30 -8.67 4.46
C PHE A 60 -1.03 -9.56 5.66
N GLN A 61 -0.40 -8.98 6.67
CA GLN A 61 -0.20 -9.61 7.95
C GLN A 61 -1.06 -8.88 8.96
N ALA A 62 -1.86 -9.62 9.73
CA ALA A 62 -2.50 -9.05 10.89
C ALA A 62 -1.39 -8.52 11.80
N GLN A 63 -1.38 -7.21 12.05
CA GLN A 63 -0.53 -6.65 13.06
C GLN A 63 -1.09 -7.14 14.40
N GLU A 64 -0.46 -8.16 14.99
CA GLU A 64 -0.78 -8.56 16.35
C GLU A 64 -0.51 -7.34 17.24
N ASN A 65 -1.58 -6.76 17.79
CA ASN A 65 -1.45 -5.79 18.87
C ASN A 65 -0.78 -6.53 20.02
N LEU A 66 0.53 -6.35 20.17
CA LEU A 66 1.23 -6.59 21.42
C LEU A 66 0.69 -5.58 22.44
N SER A 67 -0.50 -5.85 22.95
CA SER A 67 -0.91 -5.42 24.28
C SER A 67 0.00 -6.17 25.25
N ASN A 68 1.19 -5.61 25.48
CA ASN A 68 2.08 -6.06 26.53
C ASN A 68 1.42 -5.85 27.90
N VAL A 69 1.67 -6.82 28.79
CA VAL A 69 1.44 -6.87 30.24
C VAL A 69 0.06 -7.31 30.71
#